data_AF-A0A8J7IDC2-F1
#
_entry.id   AF-A0A8J7IDC2-F1
#
_cell.length_a   1.000
_cell.length_b   1.000
_cell.length_c   1.000
_cell.angle_alpha   90.00
_cell.angle_beta   90.00
_cell.angle_gamma   90.00
#
_symmetry.space_group_name_H-M   'P 1'
#
loop_
_entity.id
_entity.type
_entity.pdbx_description
1 polymer ?
#
loop_
_entity_poly.entity_id
_entity_poly.type
_entity_poly.pdbx_seq_one_letter_code
_entity_poly.pdbx_strand_id
1 'polypeptide(L)'
;MSKIAERTGIIWTPNDPLDLLSVDVDGNCSEAEFQGMLAINQAGRDWLTGKIDVVEYLDKLEYYGIPNPFEMLDEFAEHVDFVISHG
;
A
#
# COMPACT_ATOMS: atom_id res chain seq x y z
N MET A 1 12.74 -4.89 7.55
CA MET A 1 12.48 -3.73 8.43
C MET A 1 11.97 -2.60 7.55
N SER A 2 10.66 -2.34 7.59
CA SER A 2 10.04 -1.29 6.77
C SER A 2 10.42 0.08 7.32
N LYS A 3 10.98 0.94 6.47
CA LYS A 3 11.61 2.24 6.82
C LYS A 3 10.64 3.42 6.74
N ILE A 4 9.34 3.17 6.67
CA ILE A 4 8.33 4.13 6.23
C ILE A 4 8.16 5.32 7.22
N ALA A 5 8.60 5.19 8.47
CA ALA A 5 8.47 6.28 9.45
C ALA A 5 9.56 6.28 10.55
N GLU A 6 10.82 6.08 10.21
CA GLU A 6 11.89 6.32 11.19
C GLU A 6 12.01 7.84 11.42
N ARG A 7 11.72 8.32 12.64
CA ARG A 7 11.77 9.74 13.10
C ARG A 7 13.20 10.32 13.00
N THR A 8 13.73 10.44 11.80
CA THR A 8 15.08 10.92 11.50
C THR A 8 15.10 12.42 11.17
N GLY A 9 13.93 13.07 11.10
CA GLY A 9 13.79 14.44 10.62
C GLY A 9 13.84 14.55 9.09
N ILE A 10 13.91 13.43 8.38
CA ILE A 10 13.81 13.34 6.93
C ILE A 10 12.44 12.76 6.60
N ILE A 11 11.61 13.53 5.90
CA ILE A 11 10.35 13.04 5.35
C ILE A 11 10.73 12.10 4.21
N TRP A 12 10.46 10.81 4.36
CA TRP A 12 10.59 9.89 3.25
C TRP A 12 9.43 10.13 2.29
N THR A 13 9.75 10.57 1.08
CA THR A 13 8.77 10.72 -0.01
C THR A 13 9.11 9.68 -1.07
N PRO A 14 8.23 8.70 -1.34
CA PRO A 14 8.47 7.77 -2.44
C PRO A 14 8.46 8.49 -3.79
N ASN A 15 9.18 7.94 -4.77
CA ASN A 15 9.09 8.44 -6.14
C ASN A 15 7.80 7.97 -6.83
N ASP A 16 7.23 6.85 -6.40
CA ASP A 16 5.95 6.32 -6.86
C ASP A 16 5.02 6.12 -5.64
N PRO A 17 3.82 6.72 -5.62
CA PRO A 17 2.86 6.52 -4.51
C PRO A 17 2.51 5.04 -4.28
N LEU A 18 2.69 4.18 -5.30
CA LEU A 18 2.52 2.74 -5.16
C LEU A 18 3.48 2.13 -4.14
N ASP A 19 4.65 2.73 -3.89
CA ASP A 19 5.63 2.24 -2.92
C ASP A 19 5.08 2.24 -1.48
N LEU A 20 4.09 3.09 -1.18
CA LEU A 20 3.40 3.11 0.12
C LEU A 20 2.36 2.00 0.26
N LEU A 21 1.80 1.53 -0.86
CA LEU A 21 0.72 0.54 -0.91
C LEU A 21 1.21 -0.87 -1.27
N SER A 22 2.46 -0.98 -1.71
CA SER A 22 3.01 -2.24 -2.20
C SER A 22 3.21 -3.23 -1.07
N VAL A 23 2.75 -4.45 -1.29
CA VAL A 23 3.04 -5.60 -0.44
C VAL A 23 4.10 -6.48 -1.09
N ASP A 24 4.84 -7.18 -0.26
CA ASP A 24 5.88 -8.13 -0.67
C ASP A 24 5.71 -9.43 0.12
N VAL A 25 6.13 -10.54 -0.48
CA VAL A 25 6.09 -11.87 0.13
C VAL A 25 7.51 -12.40 0.30
N ASP A 26 7.70 -13.31 1.26
CA ASP A 26 9.02 -13.90 1.46
C ASP A 26 9.41 -14.87 0.33
N GLY A 27 10.70 -15.21 0.26
CA GLY A 27 11.23 -16.11 -0.77
C GLY A 27 10.76 -17.57 -0.68
N ASN A 28 10.03 -17.95 0.37
CA ASN A 28 9.45 -19.28 0.57
C ASN A 28 7.93 -19.28 0.41
N CYS A 29 7.34 -18.20 -0.12
CA CYS A 29 5.91 -18.11 -0.34
C CYS A 29 5.41 -19.19 -1.32
N SER A 30 4.14 -19.56 -1.13
CA SER A 30 3.41 -20.37 -2.08
C SER A 30 3.07 -19.58 -3.35
N GLU A 31 2.81 -20.30 -4.45
CA GLU A 31 2.33 -19.66 -5.69
C GLU A 31 1.07 -18.82 -5.44
N ALA A 32 0.17 -19.25 -4.56
CA ALA A 32 -1.05 -18.52 -4.23
C ALA A 32 -0.74 -17.17 -3.54
N GLU A 33 0.22 -17.15 -2.62
CA GLU A 33 0.67 -15.92 -1.96
C GLU A 33 1.37 -14.98 -2.94
N PHE A 34 2.21 -15.53 -3.83
CA PHE A 34 2.87 -14.74 -4.86
C PHE A 34 1.87 -14.11 -5.84
N GLN A 35 0.86 -14.86 -6.30
CA GLN A 35 -0.21 -14.33 -7.14
C GLN A 35 -1.06 -13.30 -6.39
N GLY A 36 -1.34 -13.52 -5.10
CA GLY A 36 -2.02 -12.56 -4.24
C GLY A 36 -1.26 -11.23 -4.13
N MET A 37 0.06 -11.29 -3.92
CA MET A 37 0.93 -10.12 -3.90
C MET A 37 0.84 -9.31 -5.20
N LEU A 38 0.96 -9.98 -6.35
CA LEU A 38 0.83 -9.33 -7.66
C LEU A 38 -0.53 -8.66 -7.84
N ALA A 39 -1.60 -9.34 -7.44
CA ALA A 39 -2.96 -8.83 -7.56
C ALA A 39 -3.21 -7.62 -6.65
N ILE A 40 -2.71 -7.63 -5.42
CA ILE A 40 -2.80 -6.50 -4.49
C ILE A 40 -2.03 -5.29 -5.04
N ASN A 41 -0.80 -5.49 -5.50
CA ASN A 41 0.02 -4.40 -6.05
C ASN A 41 -0.61 -3.80 -7.30
N GLN A 42 -1.19 -4.64 -8.17
CA GLN A 42 -1.95 -4.15 -9.32
C GLN A 42 -3.21 -3.39 -8.90
N ALA A 43 -3.92 -3.86 -7.87
CA ALA A 43 -5.10 -3.18 -7.34
C ALA A 43 -4.76 -1.78 -6.79
N GLY A 44 -3.64 -1.65 -6.06
CA GLY A 44 -3.15 -0.36 -5.59
C GLY A 44 -2.87 0.59 -6.75
N ARG A 45 -2.25 0.11 -7.83
CA ARG A 45 -2.02 0.91 -9.05
C ARG A 45 -3.32 1.31 -9.74
N ASP A 46 -4.25 0.38 -9.85
CA ASP A 46 -5.56 0.61 -10.47
C ASP A 46 -6.36 1.65 -9.68
N TRP A 47 -6.29 1.63 -8.34
CA TRP A 47 -6.92 2.62 -7.47
C TRP A 47 -6.27 4.00 -7.62
N LEU A 48 -4.93 4.08 -7.53
CA LEU A 48 -4.18 5.33 -7.69
C LEU A 48 -4.38 5.99 -9.06
N THR A 49 -4.68 5.21 -10.09
CA THR A 49 -4.96 5.70 -11.46
C THR A 49 -6.45 5.93 -11.73
N GLY A 50 -7.32 5.68 -10.75
CA GLY A 50 -8.77 5.89 -10.84
C GLY A 50 -9.50 4.86 -11.70
N LYS A 51 -8.89 3.71 -11.98
CA LYS A 51 -9.50 2.60 -12.72
C LYS A 51 -10.48 1.79 -11.88
N ILE A 52 -10.23 1.71 -10.57
CA ILE A 52 -11.15 1.16 -9.56
C ILE A 52 -11.38 2.20 -8.47
N ASP A 53 -12.52 2.11 -7.80
CA ASP A 53 -12.81 2.97 -6.64
C ASP A 53 -12.22 2.38 -5.34
N VAL A 54 -12.32 3.17 -4.26
CA VAL A 54 -11.78 2.78 -2.95
C VAL A 54 -12.50 1.56 -2.36
N VAL A 55 -13.78 1.36 -2.66
CA VAL A 55 -14.56 0.22 -2.15
C VAL A 55 -14.07 -1.06 -2.85
N GLU A 56 -13.93 -1.03 -4.17
CA GLU A 56 -13.39 -2.16 -4.93
C GLU A 56 -11.94 -2.47 -4.53
N TYR A 57 -11.13 -1.45 -4.21
CA TYR A 57 -9.78 -1.67 -3.69
C TYR A 57 -9.80 -2.39 -2.34
N LEU A 58 -10.61 -1.93 -1.39
CA LEU A 58 -10.78 -2.53 -0.07
C LEU A 58 -11.28 -3.98 -0.15
N ASP A 59 -12.25 -4.25 -1.02
CA ASP A 59 -12.78 -5.60 -1.25
C ASP A 59 -11.68 -6.55 -1.76
N LYS A 60 -10.79 -6.07 -2.65
CA LYS A 60 -9.65 -6.87 -3.13
C LYS A 60 -8.64 -7.14 -2.02
N LEU A 61 -8.33 -6.15 -1.19
CA LEU A 61 -7.44 -6.32 -0.03
C LEU A 61 -7.98 -7.39 0.93
N GLU A 62 -9.26 -7.33 1.27
CA GLU A 62 -9.91 -8.32 2.13
C GLU A 62 -9.93 -9.71 1.49
N TYR A 63 -10.24 -9.80 0.18
CA TYR A 63 -10.24 -11.06 -0.56
C TYR A 63 -8.88 -11.77 -0.54
N TYR A 64 -7.78 -11.01 -0.67
CA TYR A 64 -6.42 -11.55 -0.62
C TYR A 64 -5.86 -11.66 0.81
N GLY A 65 -6.68 -11.41 1.83
CA GLY A 65 -6.35 -11.68 3.22
C GLY A 65 -5.50 -10.61 3.91
N ILE A 66 -5.49 -9.37 3.39
CA ILE A 66 -4.89 -8.25 4.12
C ILE A 66 -5.80 -7.90 5.31
N PRO A 67 -5.32 -8.05 6.55
CA PRO A 67 -6.10 -7.70 7.73
C PRO A 67 -6.25 -6.17 7.81
N ASN A 68 -7.40 -5.72 8.29
CA ASN A 68 -7.74 -4.30 8.48
C ASN A 68 -7.41 -3.39 7.28
N PRO A 69 -7.98 -3.61 6.09
CA PRO A 69 -7.71 -2.78 4.91
C PRO A 69 -7.90 -1.26 5.11
N PHE A 70 -8.83 -0.88 5.99
CA PHE A 70 -9.06 0.52 6.37
C PHE A 70 -7.88 1.15 7.13
N GLU A 71 -7.24 0.40 8.03
CA GLU A 71 -6.10 0.90 8.82
C GLU A 71 -4.91 1.20 7.89
N MET A 72 -4.67 0.34 6.91
CA MET A 72 -3.66 0.57 5.88
C MET A 72 -3.95 1.83 5.04
N LEU A 73 -5.21 2.07 4.68
CA LEU A 73 -5.60 3.29 3.97
C LEU A 73 -5.44 4.55 4.82
N ASP A 74 -5.77 4.46 6.11
CA ASP A 74 -5.59 5.57 7.05
C ASP A 74 -4.10 5.92 7.18
N GLU A 75 -3.21 4.93 7.34
CA GLU A 75 -1.75 5.15 7.37
C GLU A 75 -1.24 5.78 6.07
N PHE A 76 -1.74 5.33 4.91
CA PHE A 76 -1.42 5.93 3.62
C PHE A 76 -1.85 7.40 3.56
N ALA A 77 -3.09 7.70 3.98
CA ALA A 77 -3.64 9.05 3.96
C ALA A 77 -2.85 9.98 4.91
N GLU A 78 -2.55 9.52 6.13
CA GLU A 78 -1.73 10.27 7.09
C GLU A 78 -0.34 10.58 6.53
N HIS A 79 0.28 9.63 5.82
CA HIS A 79 1.58 9.84 5.20
C HIS A 79 1.51 10.89 4.08
N VAL A 80 0.50 10.80 3.20
CA VAL A 80 0.30 11.78 2.12
C VAL A 80 0.03 13.18 2.69
N ASP A 81 -0.83 13.30 3.70
CA ASP A 81 -1.14 14.57 4.36
C ASP A 81 0.09 15.16 5.06
N PHE A 82 0.91 14.31 5.69
CA PHE A 82 2.16 14.74 6.31
C PHE A 82 3.16 15.29 5.28
N VAL A 83 3.30 14.62 4.13
CA VAL A 83 4.14 15.08 3.02
C VAL A 83 3.63 16.40 2.45
N ILE A 84 2.32 16.53 2.20
CA ILE A 84 1.72 17.76 1.63
C ILE A 84 1.86 18.94 2.59
N SER A 85 1.69 18.73 3.90
CA SER A 85 1.75 19.80 4.90
C SER A 85 3.16 20.29 5.22
N HIS A 86 4.20 19.53 4.86
CA HIS A 86 5.60 19.84 5.17
C HIS A 86 6.54 19.89 3.94
N GLY A 87 6.01 19.67 2.73
CA GLY A 87 6.71 19.85 1.45
C GLY A 87 6.49 21.25 0.87
#